data_AF-A0A1Y2VMJ0-F1
#
_entry.id   AF-A0A1Y2VMJ0-F1
#
_cell.length_a   1.000
_cell.length_b   1.000
_cell.length_c   1.000
_cell.angle_alpha   90.00
_cell.angle_beta   90.00
_cell.angle_gamma   90.00
#
_symmetry.space_group_name_H-M   'P 1'
#
loop_
_entity.id
_entity.type
_entity.pdbx_description
1 polymer ?
#
loop_
_entity_poly.entity_id
_entity_poly.type
_entity_poly.pdbx_seq_one_letter_code
_entity_poly.pdbx_strand_id
1 'polypeptide(L)'
;MAAIQQLRMASVFSSLFPRIASTNFTNSFRPTVLYTQQAQESRLPSITSFAIALPFAISSIPSLLGDIWEGILRAVPKKKTSHMKKRHRQMAGKALKDVTSLNKCPACGGIKKMHTLCPNCMGRLGGMLDRDFKQKA
;
A
#
# COMPACT_ATOMS: atom_id res chain seq x y z
N MET A 1 -8.27 81.66 8.42
CA MET A 1 -9.39 80.73 8.60
C MET A 1 -9.51 79.90 7.33
N ALA A 2 -9.34 78.59 7.45
CA ALA A 2 -9.06 77.66 6.36
C ALA A 2 -10.23 77.49 5.38
N ALA A 3 -9.93 77.49 4.08
CA ALA A 3 -10.81 77.01 3.03
C ALA A 3 -10.44 75.56 2.70
N ILE A 4 -11.41 74.66 2.92
CA ILE A 4 -11.26 73.21 2.75
C ILE A 4 -11.56 72.86 1.29
N GLN A 5 -10.53 72.41 0.56
CA GLN A 5 -10.65 71.89 -0.80
C GLN A 5 -11.12 70.43 -0.74
N GLN A 6 -12.26 70.16 -1.38
CA GLN A 6 -12.86 68.83 -1.50
C GLN A 6 -12.12 68.05 -2.60
N LEU A 7 -11.37 67.00 -2.23
CA LEU A 7 -10.85 66.02 -3.18
C LEU A 7 -11.91 64.96 -3.43
N ARG A 8 -12.50 65.04 -4.63
CA ARG A 8 -13.40 64.03 -5.20
C ARG A 8 -12.56 62.85 -5.70
N MET A 9 -12.52 61.76 -4.92
CA MET A 9 -12.01 60.47 -5.39
C MET A 9 -13.20 59.52 -5.62
N ALA A 10 -13.48 59.22 -6.89
CA ALA A 10 -14.45 58.20 -7.26
C ALA A 10 -13.82 56.82 -7.05
N SER A 11 -14.41 56.02 -6.17
CA SER A 11 -14.00 54.65 -5.90
C SER A 11 -14.52 53.73 -7.00
N VAL A 12 -13.63 53.30 -7.90
CA VAL A 12 -13.88 52.17 -8.81
C VAL A 12 -13.42 50.90 -8.11
N PHE A 13 -14.26 50.35 -7.22
CA PHE A 13 -14.05 48.99 -6.71
C PHE A 13 -14.82 48.01 -7.60
N SER A 14 -14.12 47.54 -8.63
CA SER A 14 -14.54 46.41 -9.45
C SER A 14 -14.63 45.16 -8.57
N SER A 15 -15.84 44.69 -8.31
CA SER A 15 -16.11 43.42 -7.64
C SER A 15 -15.76 42.24 -8.55
N LEU A 16 -14.51 41.80 -8.53
CA LEU A 16 -14.08 40.52 -9.10
C LEU A 16 -14.01 39.49 -7.99
N PHE A 17 -15.17 38.92 -7.61
CA PHE A 17 -15.18 37.66 -6.87
C PHE A 17 -15.03 36.51 -7.87
N PRO A 18 -13.97 35.67 -7.77
CA PRO A 18 -13.91 34.45 -8.55
C PRO A 18 -14.96 33.48 -8.01
N ARG A 19 -15.92 33.14 -8.87
CA ARG A 19 -16.92 32.08 -8.66
C ARG A 19 -16.18 30.73 -8.58
N ILE A 20 -15.88 30.28 -7.37
CA ILE A 20 -15.34 28.93 -7.14
C ILE A 20 -16.45 27.94 -7.53
N ALA A 21 -16.29 27.30 -8.68
CA ALA A 21 -17.13 26.20 -9.09
C ALA A 21 -16.87 25.01 -8.15
N SER A 22 -17.89 24.61 -7.41
CA SER A 22 -17.90 23.38 -6.62
C SER A 22 -17.74 22.18 -7.55
N THR A 23 -16.55 21.60 -7.62
CA THR A 23 -16.38 20.27 -8.20
C THR A 23 -16.92 19.26 -7.19
N ASN A 24 -18.08 18.67 -7.52
CA ASN A 24 -18.61 17.54 -6.79
C ASN A 24 -17.62 16.37 -6.92
N PHE A 25 -16.73 16.22 -5.95
CA PHE A 25 -15.92 15.02 -5.79
C PHE A 25 -16.86 13.87 -5.42
N THR A 26 -17.35 13.16 -6.43
CA THR A 26 -18.06 11.90 -6.28
C THR A 26 -17.04 10.87 -5.82
N ASN A 27 -16.89 10.77 -4.50
CA ASN A 27 -16.02 9.80 -3.87
C ASN A 27 -16.68 8.41 -3.93
N SER A 28 -16.59 7.77 -5.10
CA SER A 28 -17.02 6.38 -5.29
C SER A 28 -15.95 5.46 -4.72
N PHE A 29 -15.83 5.43 -3.39
CA PHE A 29 -15.16 4.32 -2.72
C PHE A 29 -16.05 3.08 -2.88
N ARG A 30 -15.79 2.31 -3.93
CA ARG A 30 -16.26 0.93 -4.06
C ARG A 30 -15.16 0.03 -3.46
N PRO A 31 -15.26 -0.39 -2.19
CA PRO A 31 -14.44 -1.51 -1.75
C PRO A 31 -15.00 -2.77 -2.43
N THR A 32 -14.39 -3.18 -3.54
CA THR A 32 -14.58 -4.53 -4.06
C THR A 32 -13.93 -5.49 -3.06
N VAL A 33 -14.72 -5.94 -2.10
CA VAL A 33 -14.35 -7.03 -1.19
C VAL A 33 -14.43 -8.31 -2.02
N LEU A 34 -13.31 -8.72 -2.61
CA LEU A 34 -13.17 -10.08 -3.10
C LEU A 34 -13.02 -10.99 -1.88
N TYR A 35 -14.14 -11.51 -1.41
CA TYR A 35 -14.15 -12.61 -0.45
C TYR A 35 -13.78 -13.88 -1.21
N THR A 36 -12.49 -14.20 -1.26
CA THR A 36 -12.04 -15.52 -1.70
C THR A 36 -12.34 -16.50 -0.56
N GLN A 37 -13.49 -17.18 -0.62
CA GLN A 37 -13.71 -18.42 0.13
C GLN A 37 -12.77 -19.46 -0.44
N GLN A 38 -11.56 -19.54 0.11
CA GLN A 38 -10.75 -20.72 -0.05
C GLN A 38 -11.29 -21.75 0.93
N ALA A 39 -12.28 -22.53 0.48
CA ALA A 39 -12.63 -23.78 1.10
C ALA A 39 -11.42 -24.72 0.94
N GLN A 40 -10.46 -24.62 1.84
CA GLN A 40 -9.48 -25.68 2.03
C GLN A 40 -10.22 -26.80 2.76
N GLU A 41 -10.70 -27.76 1.99
CA GLU A 41 -11.02 -29.07 2.52
C GLU A 41 -9.82 -29.57 3.31
N SER A 42 -10.01 -29.69 4.62
CA SER A 42 -9.06 -30.30 5.53
C SER A 42 -8.94 -31.77 5.17
N ARG A 43 -8.02 -32.09 4.24
CA ARG A 43 -7.43 -33.42 4.20
C ARG A 43 -6.61 -33.57 5.46
N LEU A 44 -7.23 -34.15 6.47
CA LEU A 44 -6.58 -34.64 7.68
C LEU A 44 -5.40 -35.52 7.23
N PRO A 45 -4.14 -35.16 7.53
CA PRO A 45 -3.08 -36.14 7.39
C PRO A 45 -3.41 -37.26 8.37
N SER A 46 -3.52 -38.47 7.84
CA SER A 46 -3.67 -39.69 8.63
C SER A 46 -2.53 -39.72 9.64
N ILE A 47 -2.85 -39.34 10.87
CA ILE A 47 -1.92 -39.27 11.98
C ILE A 47 -1.60 -40.74 12.27
N THR A 48 -0.41 -41.16 11.89
CA THR A 48 0.16 -42.42 12.33
C THR A 48 -0.03 -42.46 13.84
N SER A 49 -0.71 -43.51 14.33
CA SER A 49 -1.05 -43.72 15.73
C SER A 49 0.21 -43.67 16.59
N PHE A 50 0.59 -42.47 17.04
CA PHE A 50 1.38 -42.29 18.23
C PHE A 50 0.43 -42.58 19.39
N ALA A 51 0.29 -43.87 19.72
CA ALA A 51 -0.21 -44.30 21.01
C ALA A 51 0.85 -43.90 22.05
N ILE A 52 0.92 -42.61 22.35
CA ILE A 52 1.54 -42.11 23.56
C ILE A 52 0.57 -42.54 24.65
N ALA A 53 0.94 -43.58 25.38
CA ALA A 53 0.41 -43.78 26.71
C ALA A 53 0.76 -42.52 27.50
N LEU A 54 -0.14 -41.52 27.52
CA LEU A 54 -0.08 -40.48 28.52
C LEU A 54 -0.53 -41.15 29.82
N PRO A 55 0.35 -41.37 30.81
CA PRO A 55 -0.14 -41.44 32.16
C PRO A 55 -0.89 -40.13 32.41
N PHE A 56 -1.97 -40.24 33.17
CA PHE A 56 -2.82 -39.17 33.67
C PHE A 56 -1.97 -38.08 34.37
N ALA A 57 -1.30 -37.25 33.58
CA ALA A 57 -0.38 -36.19 33.99
C ALA A 57 -0.57 -34.96 33.08
N ILE A 58 -1.82 -34.74 32.66
CA ILE A 58 -2.27 -33.48 32.04
C ILE A 58 -2.68 -32.46 33.13
N SER A 59 -2.40 -32.75 34.41
CA SER A 59 -2.88 -31.94 35.55
C SER A 59 -2.02 -30.71 35.84
N SER A 60 -0.99 -30.44 35.05
CA SER A 60 -0.22 -29.22 35.17
C SER A 60 0.25 -28.79 33.79
N ILE A 61 -0.66 -28.16 33.04
CA ILE A 61 -0.22 -27.09 32.13
C ILE A 61 0.69 -26.24 33.00
N PRO A 62 2.01 -26.18 32.72
CA PRO A 62 2.92 -25.43 33.57
C PRO A 62 2.33 -24.02 33.64
N SER A 63 2.15 -23.50 34.85
CA SER A 63 1.45 -22.23 35.13
C SER A 63 1.96 -21.11 34.22
N LEU A 64 3.24 -21.20 33.84
CA LEU A 64 3.94 -20.35 32.89
C LEU A 64 3.30 -20.31 31.47
N LEU A 65 2.79 -21.42 30.94
CA LEU A 65 2.03 -21.45 29.69
C LEU A 65 0.61 -20.89 29.87
N GLY A 66 -0.03 -21.15 31.02
CA GLY A 66 -1.35 -20.60 31.34
C GLY A 66 -1.36 -19.07 31.34
N ASP A 67 -0.34 -18.46 31.95
CA ASP A 67 -0.19 -17.00 32.01
C ASP A 67 0.08 -16.37 30.63
N ILE A 68 0.84 -17.06 29.77
CA ILE A 68 1.09 -16.63 28.39
C ILE A 68 -0.21 -16.67 27.57
N TRP A 69 -1.01 -17.73 27.72
CA TRP A 69 -2.30 -17.87 27.04
C TRP A 69 -3.30 -16.80 27.50
N GLU A 70 -3.39 -16.51 28.79
CA GLU A 70 -4.25 -15.45 29.33
C GLU A 70 -3.80 -14.06 28.85
N GLY A 71 -2.49 -13.82 28.76
CA GLY A 71 -1.91 -12.58 28.26
C GLY A 71 -2.21 -12.33 26.78
N ILE A 72 -2.16 -13.36 25.94
CA ILE A 72 -2.48 -13.27 24.50
C ILE A 72 -3.97 -13.09 24.28
N LEU A 73 -4.82 -13.85 24.98
CA LEU A 73 -6.28 -13.73 24.88
C LEU A 73 -6.80 -12.37 25.38
N ARG A 74 -6.10 -11.75 26.34
CA ARG A 74 -6.40 -10.40 26.84
C ARG A 74 -5.66 -9.28 26.10
N ALA A 75 -4.79 -9.59 25.14
CA ALA A 75 -4.00 -8.60 24.42
C ALA A 75 -4.86 -7.81 23.42
N VAL A 76 -5.62 -6.84 23.93
CA VAL A 76 -6.40 -5.88 23.17
C VAL A 76 -5.83 -4.48 23.39
N PRO A 77 -5.67 -3.64 22.34
CA PRO A 77 -5.27 -2.25 22.51
C PRO A 77 -6.21 -1.54 23.48
N LYS A 78 -5.69 -1.13 24.64
CA LYS A 78 -6.50 -0.50 25.70
C LYS A 78 -7.13 0.82 25.26
N LYS A 79 -6.48 1.55 24.35
CA LYS A 79 -6.86 2.89 23.88
C LYS A 79 -6.57 3.08 22.40
N LYS A 80 -7.38 3.91 21.74
CA LYS A 80 -7.17 4.35 20.36
C LYS A 80 -5.89 5.19 20.25
N THR A 81 -5.09 4.98 19.21
CA THR A 81 -3.89 5.79 18.96
C THR A 81 -4.26 7.21 18.53
N SER A 82 -3.54 8.23 19.01
CA SER A 82 -3.72 9.61 18.53
C SER A 82 -3.32 9.76 17.06
N HIS A 83 -3.85 10.80 16.40
CA HIS A 83 -3.53 11.10 15.01
C HIS A 83 -2.01 11.30 14.80
N MET A 84 -1.36 12.03 15.70
CA MET A 84 0.10 12.24 15.69
C MET A 84 0.87 10.92 15.71
N LYS A 85 0.58 10.02 16.67
CA LYS A 85 1.25 8.71 16.78
C LYS A 85 1.02 7.84 15.55
N LYS A 86 -0.18 7.87 14.96
CA LYS A 86 -0.49 7.17 13.71
C LYS A 86 0.35 7.73 12.55
N ARG A 87 0.38 9.05 12.38
CA ARG A 87 1.13 9.73 11.30
C ARG A 87 2.63 9.47 11.38
N HIS A 88 3.23 9.60 12.56
CA HIS A 88 4.66 9.29 12.73
C HIS A 88 4.96 7.82 12.42
N ARG A 89 4.13 6.89 12.88
CA ARG A 89 4.30 5.46 12.56
C ARG A 89 4.18 5.17 11.06
N GLN A 90 3.30 5.89 10.34
CA GLN A 90 3.04 5.64 8.92
C GLN A 90 4.02 6.35 7.99
N MET A 91 4.43 7.58 8.31
CA MET A 91 5.13 8.45 7.36
C MET A 91 6.59 8.74 7.74
N ALA A 92 6.98 8.59 9.00
CA ALA A 92 8.38 8.88 9.38
C ALA A 92 9.31 7.81 8.80
N GLY A 93 10.17 8.22 7.85
CA GLY A 93 11.17 7.33 7.22
C GLY A 93 10.61 6.24 6.32
N LYS A 94 9.30 6.25 6.02
CA LYS A 94 8.61 5.25 5.18
C LYS A 94 8.18 5.79 3.82
N ALA A 95 8.73 6.92 3.40
CA ALA A 95 8.48 7.47 2.08
C ALA A 95 9.03 6.53 1.00
N LEU A 96 8.35 6.50 -0.15
CA LEU A 96 8.85 5.80 -1.33
C LEU A 96 10.15 6.49 -1.78
N LYS A 97 11.21 5.71 -1.96
CA LYS A 97 12.50 6.23 -2.41
C LYS A 97 12.48 6.42 -3.93
N ASP A 98 13.03 7.54 -4.38
CA ASP A 98 13.20 7.80 -5.80
C ASP A 98 14.24 6.86 -6.42
N VAL A 99 13.92 6.35 -7.61
CA VAL A 99 14.83 5.46 -8.36
C VAL A 99 15.70 6.33 -9.25
N THR A 100 16.94 6.59 -8.82
CA THR A 100 17.92 7.40 -9.57
C THR A 100 18.71 6.58 -10.60
N SER A 101 18.62 5.26 -10.56
CA SER A 101 19.39 4.32 -11.39
C SER A 101 18.74 4.07 -12.78
N LEU A 102 18.40 5.14 -13.50
CA LEU A 102 17.75 5.08 -14.81
C LEU A 102 18.68 5.58 -15.92
N ASN A 103 18.89 4.75 -16.95
CA ASN A 103 19.74 5.07 -18.11
C ASN A 103 18.95 4.89 -19.42
N LYS A 104 19.41 5.48 -20.53
CA LYS A 104 18.85 5.22 -21.86
C LYS A 104 19.33 3.88 -22.41
N CYS A 105 18.46 3.18 -23.13
CA CYS A 105 18.79 1.96 -23.84
C CYS A 105 19.58 2.28 -25.11
N PRO A 106 20.71 1.60 -25.39
CA PRO A 106 21.50 1.85 -26.59
C PRO A 106 20.81 1.41 -27.89
N ALA A 107 19.88 0.44 -27.83
CA ALA A 107 19.21 -0.09 -29.02
C ALA A 107 17.93 0.71 -29.37
N CYS A 108 17.02 0.88 -28.43
CA CYS A 108 15.73 1.53 -28.68
C CYS A 108 15.63 2.99 -28.19
N GLY A 109 16.64 3.51 -27.49
CA GLY A 109 16.63 4.86 -26.91
C GLY A 109 15.72 5.05 -25.69
N GLY A 110 14.86 4.08 -25.36
CA GLY A 110 13.94 4.15 -24.22
C GLY A 110 14.64 4.11 -22.86
N ILE A 111 13.96 4.58 -21.81
CA ILE A 111 14.48 4.56 -20.44
C ILE A 111 14.46 3.12 -19.90
N LYS A 112 15.55 2.69 -19.28
CA LYS A 112 15.67 1.41 -18.61
C LYS A 112 16.36 1.55 -17.25
N LYS A 113 16.26 0.53 -16.40
CA LYS A 113 17.04 0.44 -15.17
C LYS A 113 18.52 0.17 -15.49
N MET A 114 19.41 0.75 -14.70
CA MET A 114 20.84 0.51 -14.76
C MET A 114 21.15 -0.96 -14.46
N HIS A 115 22.15 -1.54 -15.14
CA HIS A 115 22.53 -2.96 -15.03
C HIS A 115 21.43 -3.99 -15.35
N THR A 116 20.30 -3.59 -15.93
CA THR A 116 19.26 -4.50 -16.41
C THR A 116 19.12 -4.41 -17.93
N LEU A 117 18.72 -5.52 -18.55
CA LEU A 117 18.32 -5.52 -19.97
C LEU A 117 17.05 -4.68 -20.17
N CYS A 118 16.90 -4.09 -21.35
CA CYS A 118 15.72 -3.30 -21.65
C CYS A 118 14.51 -4.23 -21.82
N PRO A 119 13.40 -4.03 -21.07
CA PRO A 119 12.23 -4.90 -21.16
C PRO A 119 11.58 -4.87 -22.56
N ASN A 120 11.60 -3.70 -23.22
CA ASN A 120 11.03 -3.55 -24.54
C ASN A 120 11.84 -4.31 -25.60
N CYS A 121 13.16 -4.13 -25.62
CA CYS A 121 14.04 -4.86 -26.54
C CYS A 121 13.99 -6.36 -26.29
N MET A 122 14.04 -6.80 -25.02
CA MET A 122 13.99 -8.22 -24.68
C MET A 122 12.68 -8.87 -25.14
N GLY A 123 11.53 -8.19 -24.98
CA GLY A 123 10.24 -8.70 -25.46
C GLY A 123 10.18 -8.84 -26.98
N ARG A 124 10.69 -7.84 -27.72
CA ARG A 124 10.76 -7.90 -29.20
C ARG A 124 11.68 -9.01 -29.69
N LEU A 125 12.89 -9.07 -29.14
CA LEU A 125 13.90 -10.07 -29.52
C LEU A 125 13.45 -11.47 -29.15
N GLY A 126 12.91 -11.68 -27.95
CA GLY A 126 12.40 -12.97 -27.51
C GLY A 126 11.29 -13.49 -28.43
N GLY A 127 10.33 -12.63 -28.81
CA GLY A 127 9.27 -13.02 -29.74
C GLY A 127 9.75 -13.31 -31.16
N MET A 128 10.82 -12.66 -31.62
CA MET A 128 11.45 -12.99 -32.91
C MET A 128 12.15 -14.35 -32.84
N LEU A 129 12.99 -14.55 -31.83
CA LEU A 129 13.74 -15.80 -31.64
C LEU A 129 12.80 -17.01 -31.52
N ASP A 130 11.70 -16.89 -30.79
CA ASP A 130 10.70 -17.96 -30.65
C ASP A 130 10.10 -18.38 -32.00
N ARG A 131 9.77 -17.40 -32.86
CA ARG A 131 9.30 -17.69 -34.22
C ARG A 131 10.35 -18.36 -35.08
N ASP A 132 11.60 -17.93 -34.96
CA ASP A 132 12.71 -18.51 -35.73
C ASP A 132 12.97 -19.96 -35.32
N PHE A 133 12.89 -20.27 -34.02
CA PHE A 133 12.96 -21.65 -33.53
C PHE A 133 11.77 -22.49 -34.03
N LYS A 134 10.56 -21.93 -34.03
CA LYS A 134 9.36 -22.62 -34.52
C LYS A 134 9.37 -22.88 -36.04
N GLN A 135 9.99 -22.01 -36.84
CA GLN A 135 10.11 -22.22 -38.30
C GLN A 135 11.14 -23.29 -38.66
N LYS A 136 12.11 -23.54 -37.78
CA LYS A 136 13.18 -24.52 -38.00
C LYS A 136 12.84 -25.92 -37.46
N ALA A 137 11.84 -26.03 -36.59
CA ALA A 137 11.30 -27.29 -36.09
C ALA A 137 10.27 -27.86 -37.07
#